data_AF-A0A351TGU0-F1
#
_entry.id   AF-A0A351TGU0-F1
#
_cell.length_a   1.000
_cell.length_b   1.000
_cell.length_c   1.000
_cell.angle_alpha   90.00
_cell.angle_beta   90.00
_cell.angle_gamma   90.00
#
_symmetry.space_group_name_H-M   'P 1'
#
loop_
_entity.id
_entity.type
_entity.pdbx_description
1 polymer ?
#
loop_
_entity_poly.entity_id
_entity_poly.type
_entity_poly.pdbx_seq_one_letter_code
_entity_poly.pdbx_strand_id
1 'polypeptide(L)'
;DVDALIGVMGYVETAIAVGAFRKSLEMRETGWCAPEFIDREQIEIVEGYHPLLECPVKNGITAARGVLLTGSNASGKSTFLKT
;
A
#
# COMPACT_ATOMS: atom_id res chain seq x y z
N ASP A 1 -21.84 27.13 -5.33
CA ASP A 1 -21.86 27.08 -3.85
C ASP A 1 -22.09 25.69 -3.28
N VAL A 2 -23.08 24.91 -3.75
CA VAL A 2 -23.30 23.55 -3.24
C VAL A 2 -22.18 22.57 -3.64
N ASP A 3 -21.66 22.65 -4.86
CA ASP A 3 -20.59 21.74 -5.32
C ASP A 3 -19.30 21.90 -4.52
N ALA A 4 -18.97 23.14 -4.13
CA ALA A 4 -17.81 23.43 -3.29
C ALA A 4 -17.98 22.82 -1.90
N LEU A 5 -19.18 22.93 -1.30
CA LEU A 5 -19.49 22.31 -0.02
C LEU A 5 -19.37 20.78 -0.09
N ILE A 6 -19.93 20.16 -1.14
CA ILE A 6 -19.83 18.70 -1.36
C ILE A 6 -18.37 18.28 -1.52
N GLY A 7 -17.58 19.03 -2.29
CA GLY A 7 -16.15 18.74 -2.49
C GLY A 7 -15.34 18.81 -1.20
N VAL A 8 -15.56 19.84 -0.37
CA VAL A 8 -14.90 19.97 0.93
C VAL A 8 -15.32 18.85 1.88
N MET A 9 -16.61 18.54 1.94
CA MET A 9 -17.12 17.44 2.77
C MET A 9 -16.51 16.10 2.36
N GLY A 10 -16.48 15.80 1.07
CA GLY A 10 -15.89 14.56 0.54
C GLY A 10 -14.39 14.46 0.80
N TYR A 11 -13.65 15.58 0.74
CA TYR A 11 -12.24 15.60 1.12
C TYR A 11 -12.05 15.25 2.59
N VAL A 12 -12.83 15.85 3.48
CA VAL A 12 -12.76 15.58 4.93
C VAL A 12 -13.09 14.13 5.24
N GLU A 13 -14.17 13.59 4.67
CA GLU A 13 -14.57 12.19 4.84
C GLU A 13 -13.48 11.22 4.34
N THR A 14 -12.88 11.50 3.19
CA THR A 14 -11.79 10.71 2.63
C THR A 14 -10.56 10.74 3.54
N ALA A 15 -10.19 11.91 4.06
CA ALA A 15 -9.08 12.06 4.98
C ALA A 15 -9.31 11.25 6.27
N ILE A 16 -10.53 11.28 6.81
CA ILE A 16 -10.91 10.47 7.98
C ILE A 16 -10.81 8.97 7.66
N ALA A 17 -11.34 8.53 6.51
CA ALA A 17 -11.30 7.12 6.10
C ALA A 17 -9.85 6.61 5.94
N VAL A 18 -8.97 7.39 5.31
CA VAL A 18 -7.54 7.06 5.20
C VAL A 18 -6.88 6.99 6.57
N GLY A 19 -7.18 7.94 7.45
CA GLY A 19 -6.66 7.96 8.83
C GLY A 19 -7.11 6.73 9.64
N ALA A 20 -8.40 6.37 9.56
CA ALA A 20 -8.94 5.19 10.22
C ALA A 20 -8.31 3.90 9.68
N PHE A 21 -8.11 3.79 8.37
CA PHE A 21 -7.44 2.64 7.77
C PHE A 21 -5.99 2.51 8.25
N ARG A 22 -5.21 3.59 8.24
CA ARG A 22 -3.84 3.62 8.78
C ARG A 22 -3.80 3.20 10.25
N LYS A 23 -4.74 3.70 11.05
CA LYS A 23 -4.84 3.32 12.46
C LYS A 23 -5.12 1.83 12.64
N SER A 24 -5.95 1.25 11.76
CA SER A 24 -6.21 -0.19 11.76
C SER A 24 -4.96 -1.04 11.49
N LEU A 25 -4.04 -0.57 10.64
CA LEU A 25 -2.79 -1.27 10.33
C LEU A 25 -1.78 -1.20 11.49
N GLU A 26 -1.75 -0.07 12.21
CA GLU A 26 -0.97 0.09 13.45
C GLU A 26 -1.45 -0.85 14.54
N MET A 27 -2.77 -0.96 14.74
CA MET A 27 -3.37 -1.87 15.74
C MET A 27 -3.08 -3.35 15.44
N ARG A 28 -2.82 -3.68 14.18
CA ARG A 28 -2.44 -5.03 13.73
C ARG A 28 -0.92 -5.27 13.74
N GLU A 29 -0.13 -4.31 14.24
CA GLU A 29 1.34 -4.36 14.29
C GLU A 29 2.02 -4.55 12.92
N THR A 30 1.29 -4.29 11.83
CA THR A 30 1.82 -4.42 10.46
C THR A 30 2.51 -3.13 9.98
N GLY A 31 1.99 -1.97 10.40
CA GLY A 31 2.56 -0.63 10.15
C GLY A 31 2.04 0.05 8.88
N TRP A 32 2.54 1.25 8.58
CA TRP A 32 2.33 1.94 7.30
C TRP A 32 3.41 3.01 7.13
N CYS A 33 3.60 3.52 5.91
CA CYS A 33 4.46 4.67 5.64
C CYS A 33 3.79 5.61 4.65
N ALA A 34 4.23 6.88 4.63
CA ALA A 34 3.95 7.76 3.52
C ALA A 34 4.93 7.43 2.38
N PRO A 35 4.48 7.26 1.13
CA PRO A 35 5.38 7.01 0.02
C PRO A 35 6.21 8.25 -0.30
N GLU A 36 7.45 8.04 -0.73
CA GLU A 36 8.30 9.09 -1.29
C GLU A 36 8.18 9.08 -2.81
N PHE A 37 7.87 10.23 -3.39
CA PHE A 37 7.80 10.40 -4.85
C PHE A 37 9.16 10.87 -5.37
N ILE A 38 9.68 10.17 -6.38
CA ILE A 38 10.98 10.44 -7.01
C ILE A 38 10.80 10.73 -8.50
N ASP A 39 11.72 11.51 -9.08
CA ASP A 39 11.70 11.88 -10.50
C ASP A 39 12.36 10.82 -11.41
N ARG A 40 12.13 9.54 -11.10
CA ARG A 40 12.64 8.39 -11.85
C ARG A 40 11.56 7.32 -11.95
N GLU A 41 11.51 6.62 -13.08
CA GLU A 41 10.65 5.45 -13.26
C GLU A 41 11.20 4.25 -12.48
N GLN A 42 10.98 4.26 -11.17
CA GLN A 42 11.41 3.21 -10.25
C GLN A 42 10.38 3.05 -9.13
N ILE A 43 10.13 1.81 -8.74
CA ILE A 43 9.43 1.47 -7.51
C ILE A 43 10.42 0.85 -6.51
N GLU A 44 10.36 1.30 -5.27
CA GLU A 44 11.07 0.71 -4.15
C GLU A 44 10.09 0.47 -3.00
N ILE A 45 10.08 -0.76 -2.51
CA ILE A 45 9.29 -1.18 -1.36
C ILE A 45 10.25 -1.82 -0.38
N VAL A 46 10.28 -1.32 0.85
CA VAL A 46 11.03 -1.90 1.96
C VAL A 46 10.03 -2.49 2.93
N GLU A 47 10.16 -3.77 3.25
CA GLU A 47 9.31 -4.44 4.24
C GLU A 47 7.79 -4.32 3.96
N GLY A 48 7.42 -4.36 2.67
CA GLY A 48 6.03 -4.22 2.21
C GLY A 48 5.22 -5.50 2.33
N TYR A 49 3.90 -5.35 2.40
CA TYR A 49 2.98 -6.47 2.56
C TYR A 49 1.59 -6.11 2.04
N HIS A 50 0.81 -7.12 1.67
CA HIS A 50 -0.58 -6.93 1.26
C HIS A 50 -1.48 -6.65 2.49
N PRO A 51 -2.16 -5.48 2.60
CA PRO A 51 -2.84 -5.04 3.82
C PRO A 51 -3.97 -5.96 4.34
N LEU A 52 -4.58 -6.74 3.44
CA LEU A 52 -5.67 -7.65 3.80
C LEU A 52 -5.22 -9.02 4.37
N LEU A 53 -3.92 -9.29 4.47
CA LEU A 53 -3.42 -10.52 5.08
C LEU A 53 -3.32 -10.38 6.59
N GLU A 54 -3.84 -11.34 7.35
CA GLU A 54 -3.78 -11.34 8.82
C GLU A 54 -2.36 -11.42 9.37
N CYS A 55 -1.59 -12.42 8.92
CA CYS A 55 -0.20 -12.68 9.33
C CYS A 55 0.73 -12.57 8.11
N PRO A 56 1.01 -11.37 7.61
CA PRO A 56 1.84 -11.19 6.42
C PRO A 56 3.31 -11.51 6.70
N VAL A 57 3.99 -12.11 5.72
CA VAL A 57 5.45 -12.06 5.63
C VAL A 57 5.81 -10.88 4.73
N LYS A 58 6.61 -9.95 5.26
CA LYS A 58 7.02 -8.73 4.57
C LYS A 58 8.05 -9.04 3.49
N ASN A 59 7.98 -8.33 2.36
CA ASN A 59 8.88 -8.49 1.22
C ASN A 59 9.34 -7.11 0.74
N GLY A 60 10.58 -7.06 0.23
CA GLY A 60 11.13 -5.87 -0.41
C GLY A 60 11.30 -6.06 -1.92
N ILE A 61 11.31 -4.95 -2.66
CA ILE A 61 11.61 -4.93 -4.10
C ILE A 61 12.13 -3.56 -4.52
N THR A 62 13.10 -3.57 -5.42
CA THR A 62 13.53 -2.40 -6.18
C THR A 62 13.46 -2.75 -7.65
N ALA A 63 12.64 -2.03 -8.42
CA ALA A 63 12.46 -2.31 -9.84
C ALA A 63 12.36 -1.01 -10.64
N ALA A 64 13.23 -0.88 -11.65
CA ALA A 64 13.18 0.18 -12.66
C ALA A 64 12.69 -0.31 -14.04
N ARG A 65 12.51 -1.63 -14.18
CA ARG A 65 12.00 -2.33 -15.38
C ARG A 65 11.21 -3.56 -14.94
N GLY A 66 10.72 -4.34 -15.90
CA GLY A 66 10.01 -5.59 -15.63
C GLY A 66 10.83 -6.59 -14.79
N VAL A 67 10.14 -7.32 -13.92
CA VAL A 67 10.71 -8.32 -13.00
C VAL A 67 10.14 -9.69 -13.35
N LEU A 68 11.01 -10.68 -13.55
CA LEU A 68 10.61 -12.08 -13.75
C LEU A 68 10.54 -12.77 -12.39
N LEU A 69 9.32 -13.05 -11.92
CA LEU A 69 9.09 -13.75 -10.67
C LEU A 69 8.81 -15.24 -10.92
N THR A 70 9.72 -16.12 -10.47
CA THR A 70 9.60 -17.58 -10.61
C THR A 70 9.46 -18.26 -9.24
N GLY A 71 9.06 -19.53 -9.23
CA GLY A 71 8.93 -20.33 -8.01
C GLY A 71 7.69 -21.24 -8.02
N SER A 72 7.66 -22.22 -7.11
CA SER A 72 6.58 -23.19 -6.97
C SER A 72 5.23 -22.55 -6.62
N ASN A 73 4.11 -23.24 -6.90
CA ASN A 73 2.80 -22.78 -6.43
C ASN A 73 2.78 -22.65 -4.90
N ALA A 74 1.95 -21.74 -4.38
CA ALA A 74 1.86 -21.37 -2.96
C ALA A 74 3.08 -20.66 -2.34
N SER A 75 4.13 -20.34 -3.11
CA SER A 75 5.28 -19.56 -2.61
C SER A 75 5.01 -18.06 -2.40
N GLY A 76 3.75 -17.62 -2.38
CA GLY A 76 3.38 -16.21 -2.19
C GLY A 76 3.51 -15.30 -3.42
N LYS A 77 3.91 -15.79 -4.60
CA LYS A 77 4.09 -14.95 -5.81
C LYS A 77 2.87 -14.11 -6.18
N SER A 78 1.69 -14.73 -6.24
CA SER A 78 0.45 -14.02 -6.57
C SER A 78 0.04 -13.01 -5.51
N THR A 79 0.44 -13.24 -4.26
CA THR A 79 0.26 -12.30 -3.15
C THR A 79 1.21 -11.12 -3.29
N PHE A 80 2.49 -11.39 -3.57
CA PHE A 80 3.51 -10.38 -3.79
C PHE A 80 3.17 -9.44 -4.95
N LEU A 81 2.64 -9.97 -6.07
CA LEU A 81 2.20 -9.15 -7.20
C LEU A 81 0.99 -8.24 -6.89
N LYS A 82 0.27 -8.49 -5.79
CA LYS A 82 -0.89 -7.70 -5.34
C LYS A 82 -0.56 -6.78 -4.17
N THR A 83 0.62 -6.92 -3.57
CA THR A 83 1.13 -6.01 -2.53
C THR A 83 1.22 -4.60 -3.08
#